data_AF-A0A4Y9MZC4-F1
#
_entry.id   AF-A0A4Y9MZC4-F1
#
_cell.length_a   1.000
_cell.length_b   1.000
_cell.length_c   1.000
_cell.angle_alpha   90.00
_cell.angle_beta   90.00
_cell.angle_gamma   90.00
#
_symmetry.space_group_name_H-M   'P 1'
#
loop_
_entity.id
_entity.type
_entity.pdbx_description
1 polymer ?
#
loop_
_entity_poly.entity_id
_entity_poly.type
_entity_poly.pdbx_seq_one_letter_code
_entity_poly.pdbx_strand_id
1 'polypeptide(L)'
;MANPRVWISTTARDVAVGPDGPGSHWQEVGSINTTYEKTLWDNVKVLIGLRPSAPRLTDFYLDGDANNPWVVGVQHHDRKDPFWLAIDPYGDGTRYLVTVKRATVGLLARRSAEPHPGLLDRPVAIGIRLKMEDNRVFESFGA
;
A
#
# COMPACT_ATOMS: atom_id res chain seq x y z
N MET A 1 -18.15 2.35 1.11
CA MET A 1 -17.09 1.33 1.11
C MET A 1 -15.79 2.09 1.10
N ALA A 2 -14.83 1.80 1.99
CA ALA A 2 -13.56 2.50 1.98
C ALA A 2 -12.85 2.22 0.65
N ASN A 3 -12.33 3.26 -0.01
CA ASN A 3 -11.59 3.12 -1.27
C ASN A 3 -10.11 3.44 -0.99
N PRO A 4 -9.36 2.50 -0.41
CA PRO A 4 -8.01 2.81 0.05
C PRO A 4 -7.10 3.11 -1.14
N ARG A 5 -6.37 4.22 -1.06
CA ARG A 5 -5.40 4.66 -2.07
C ARG A 5 -3.99 4.39 -1.58
N VAL A 6 -3.13 3.90 -2.46
CA VAL A 6 -1.74 3.58 -2.12
C VAL A 6 -0.79 4.49 -2.87
N TRP A 7 0.18 5.00 -2.13
CA TRP A 7 1.19 5.92 -2.61
C TRP A 7 2.58 5.37 -2.31
N ILE A 8 3.55 5.66 -3.18
CA ILE A 8 4.95 5.33 -2.94
C ILE A 8 5.86 6.54 -3.13
N SER A 9 6.97 6.55 -2.41
CA SER A 9 8.05 7.53 -2.56
C SER A 9 9.39 6.82 -2.49
N THR A 10 10.25 7.06 -3.49
CA THR A 10 11.62 6.52 -3.53
C THR A 10 12.65 7.45 -2.89
N THR A 11 12.24 8.69 -2.57
CA THR A 11 13.14 9.78 -2.18
C THR A 11 13.00 10.11 -0.70
N ALA A 12 11.83 10.64 -0.28
CA ALA A 12 11.57 11.13 1.06
C ALA A 12 10.39 10.42 1.75
N ARG A 13 10.38 10.41 3.09
CA ARG A 13 9.29 9.85 3.90
C ARG A 13 8.27 10.90 4.33
N ASP A 14 8.60 12.18 4.23
CA ASP A 14 7.80 13.28 4.79
C ASP A 14 6.37 13.28 4.21
N VAL A 15 5.40 13.47 5.09
CA VAL A 15 3.97 13.43 4.76
C VAL A 15 3.35 14.80 5.00
N ALA A 16 2.66 15.31 3.99
CA ALA A 16 1.70 16.41 4.11
C ALA A 16 0.30 15.83 3.97
N VAL A 17 -0.55 16.02 4.99
CA VAL A 17 -1.94 15.52 4.96
C VAL A 17 -2.79 16.44 4.08
N GLY A 18 -3.56 15.88 3.14
CA GLY A 18 -4.42 16.63 2.26
C GLY A 18 -5.07 15.76 1.17
N PRO A 19 -6.14 16.26 0.52
CA PRO A 19 -6.92 15.48 -0.44
C PRO A 19 -6.13 15.09 -1.71
N ASP A 20 -5.08 15.85 -2.02
CA ASP A 20 -4.26 15.69 -3.23
C ASP A 20 -3.19 14.60 -3.08
N GLY A 21 -2.96 14.09 -1.87
CA GLY A 21 -1.95 13.07 -1.59
C GLY A 21 -1.00 13.45 -0.45
N PRO A 22 -0.08 12.53 -0.07
CA PRO A 22 0.81 12.69 1.07
C PRO A 22 1.99 13.69 0.84
N GLY A 23 1.98 14.46 -0.25
CA GLY A 23 3.02 15.43 -0.59
C GLY A 23 3.71 15.17 -1.94
N SER A 24 4.58 16.09 -2.36
CA SER A 24 5.15 16.14 -3.73
C SER A 24 6.11 15.00 -4.09
N HIS A 25 6.66 14.30 -3.10
CA HIS A 25 7.54 13.16 -3.30
C HIS A 25 6.79 11.84 -3.54
N TRP A 26 5.47 11.87 -3.37
CA TRP A 26 4.62 10.71 -3.44
C TRP A 26 3.92 10.60 -4.79
N GLN A 27 3.81 9.38 -5.28
CA GLN A 27 3.00 9.06 -6.45
C GLN A 27 1.97 8.02 -6.07
N GLU A 28 0.72 8.22 -6.47
CA GLU A 28 -0.34 7.22 -6.33
C GLU A 28 -0.08 6.09 -7.31
N VAL A 29 -0.13 4.85 -6.84
CA VAL A 29 0.20 3.66 -7.65
C VAL A 29 -0.94 2.65 -7.74
N GLY A 30 -2.03 2.86 -7.02
CA GLY A 30 -3.18 1.97 -7.05
C GLY A 30 -3.92 1.90 -5.72
N SER A 31 -4.52 0.75 -5.45
CA SER A 31 -5.40 0.52 -4.31
C SER A 31 -5.17 -0.83 -3.62
N ILE A 32 -5.93 -1.10 -2.57
CA ILE A 32 -5.89 -2.39 -1.86
C ILE A 32 -7.25 -3.06 -1.98
N ASN A 33 -7.27 -4.31 -2.44
CA ASN A 33 -8.44 -5.15 -2.29
C ASN A 33 -8.59 -5.61 -0.84
N THR A 34 -9.38 -4.88 -0.04
CA THR A 34 -9.55 -5.17 1.40
C THR A 34 -10.18 -6.55 1.69
N THR A 35 -10.82 -7.16 0.70
CA THR A 35 -11.43 -8.50 0.82
C THR A 35 -10.38 -9.61 0.73
N TYR A 36 -9.39 -9.45 -0.16
CA TYR A 36 -8.31 -10.42 -0.32
C TYR A 36 -7.14 -10.16 0.63
N GLU A 37 -6.85 -8.89 0.91
CA GLU A 37 -5.76 -8.46 1.77
C GLU A 37 -6.17 -8.29 3.23
N LYS A 38 -6.83 -9.33 3.78
CA LYS A 38 -7.43 -9.28 5.14
C LYS A 38 -6.41 -8.97 6.24
N THR A 39 -5.24 -9.60 6.20
CA THR A 39 -4.21 -9.37 7.22
C THR A 39 -3.70 -7.93 7.22
N LEU A 40 -3.50 -7.34 6.04
CA LEU A 40 -3.20 -5.92 5.92
C LEU A 40 -4.35 -5.08 6.47
N TRP A 41 -5.57 -5.35 6.03
CA TRP A 41 -6.73 -4.57 6.44
C TRP A 41 -7.03 -4.64 7.94
N ASP A 42 -6.73 -5.78 8.57
CA ASP A 42 -6.79 -5.92 10.02
C ASP A 42 -5.77 -5.05 10.74
N ASN A 43 -4.54 -4.96 10.21
CA ASN A 43 -3.51 -4.05 10.74
C ASN A 43 -3.92 -2.58 10.55
N VAL A 44 -4.51 -2.23 9.41
CA VAL A 44 -5.09 -0.90 9.18
C VAL A 44 -6.16 -0.59 10.22
N LYS A 45 -7.12 -1.50 10.45
CA LYS A 45 -8.18 -1.35 11.47
C LYS A 45 -7.65 -1.14 12.87
N VAL A 46 -6.54 -1.78 13.25
CA VAL A 46 -5.88 -1.53 14.54
C VAL A 46 -5.37 -0.09 14.63
N LEU A 47 -4.71 0.39 13.58
CA LEU A 47 -4.14 1.74 13.55
C LEU A 47 -5.21 2.84 13.58
N ILE A 48 -6.39 2.57 13.00
CA ILE A 48 -7.55 3.50 13.03
C ILE A 48 -8.52 3.24 14.19
N GLY A 49 -8.15 2.40 15.18
CA GLY A 49 -8.93 2.19 16.40
C GLY A 49 -10.22 1.36 16.25
N LEU A 50 -10.42 0.71 15.11
CA LEU A 50 -11.58 -0.16 14.85
C LEU A 50 -11.38 -1.62 15.29
N ARG A 51 -10.16 -1.97 15.73
CA ARG A 51 -9.81 -3.33 16.17
C ARG A 51 -8.71 -3.27 17.25
N PRO A 52 -8.72 -4.14 18.27
CA PRO A 52 -7.70 -4.11 19.33
C PRO A 52 -6.35 -4.73 18.93
N SER A 53 -6.32 -5.70 18.02
CA SER A 53 -5.09 -6.39 17.62
C SER A 53 -5.23 -7.05 16.24
N ALA A 54 -4.11 -7.31 15.58
CA ALA A 54 -4.05 -7.97 14.27
C ALA A 54 -2.88 -8.97 14.21
N PRO A 55 -2.95 -10.00 13.33
CA PRO A 55 -1.81 -10.86 13.06
C PRO A 55 -0.62 -10.07 12.50
N ARG A 56 0.59 -10.61 12.68
CA ARG A 56 1.81 -10.03 12.14
C ARG A 56 1.73 -9.89 10.62
N LEU A 57 1.96 -8.69 10.12
CA LEU A 57 2.04 -8.39 8.68
C LEU A 57 3.50 -8.41 8.22
N THR A 58 3.76 -9.08 7.10
CA THR A 58 5.11 -9.17 6.50
C THR A 58 5.08 -8.88 5.01
N ASP A 59 3.96 -9.13 4.34
CA ASP A 59 3.75 -8.84 2.93
C ASP A 59 2.27 -8.65 2.61
N PHE A 60 1.99 -8.07 1.46
CA PHE A 60 0.65 -7.95 0.89
C PHE A 60 0.69 -7.76 -0.64
N TYR A 61 -0.42 -7.98 -1.33
CA TYR A 61 -0.55 -7.61 -2.75
C TYR A 61 -1.20 -6.24 -2.88
N LEU A 62 -0.56 -5.36 -3.64
CA LEU A 62 -1.10 -4.10 -4.13
C LEU A 62 -1.84 -4.37 -5.44
N ASP A 63 -3.03 -3.78 -5.59
CA ASP A 63 -3.72 -3.69 -6.87
C ASP A 63 -3.22 -2.43 -7.59
N GLY A 64 -2.16 -2.59 -8.38
CA GLY A 64 -1.49 -1.51 -9.08
C GLY A 64 -2.25 -1.04 -10.31
N ASP A 65 -2.23 0.28 -10.56
CA ASP A 65 -2.69 0.86 -11.82
C ASP A 65 -1.76 0.47 -12.96
N ALA A 66 -2.28 -0.25 -13.95
CA ALA A 66 -1.53 -0.75 -15.10
C ALA A 66 -0.91 0.37 -15.95
N ASN A 67 -1.43 1.60 -15.87
CA ASN A 67 -0.91 2.75 -16.60
C ASN A 67 0.13 3.56 -15.80
N ASN A 68 0.33 3.23 -14.52
CA ASN A 68 1.26 3.96 -13.68
C ASN A 68 2.72 3.59 -14.04
N PRO A 69 3.62 4.56 -14.28
CA PRO A 69 5.00 4.30 -14.69
C PRO A 69 5.81 3.45 -13.70
N TRP A 70 5.54 3.58 -12.39
CA TRP A 70 6.20 2.76 -11.39
C TRP A 70 5.72 1.31 -11.47
N VAL A 71 4.42 1.08 -11.63
CA VAL A 71 3.83 -0.27 -11.78
C VAL A 71 4.36 -0.95 -13.04
N VAL A 72 4.37 -0.25 -14.18
CA VAL A 72 4.93 -0.74 -15.44
C VAL A 72 6.41 -1.11 -15.26
N GLY A 73 7.21 -0.24 -14.65
CA GLY A 73 8.62 -0.53 -14.38
C GLY A 73 8.85 -1.73 -13.46
N VAL A 74 7.94 -1.98 -12.51
CA VAL A 74 7.99 -3.19 -11.68
C VAL A 74 7.68 -4.45 -12.50
N GLN A 75 6.67 -4.41 -13.38
CA GLN A 75 6.31 -5.55 -14.24
C GLN A 75 7.44 -5.94 -15.19
N HIS A 76 8.18 -4.97 -15.72
CA HIS A 76 9.34 -5.21 -16.57
C HIS A 76 10.62 -5.56 -15.79
N HIS A 77 10.54 -5.72 -14.47
CA HIS A 77 11.66 -5.99 -13.56
C HIS A 77 12.74 -4.88 -13.50
N ASP A 78 12.42 -3.68 -13.98
CA ASP A 78 13.30 -2.51 -14.02
C ASP A 78 13.35 -1.75 -12.68
N ARG A 79 12.41 -2.04 -11.77
CA ARG A 79 12.29 -1.36 -10.47
C ARG A 79 12.44 -2.35 -9.32
N LYS A 80 13.58 -2.29 -8.63
CA LYS A 80 13.88 -3.08 -7.42
C LYS A 80 14.27 -2.23 -6.21
N ASP A 81 14.34 -0.91 -6.38
CA ASP A 81 14.78 -0.01 -5.33
C ASP A 81 13.79 0.02 -4.16
N PRO A 82 14.27 0.02 -2.91
CA PRO A 82 13.39 0.18 -1.76
C PRO A 82 12.69 1.54 -1.75
N PHE A 83 11.41 1.54 -1.36
CA PHE A 83 10.54 2.72 -1.35
C PHE A 83 9.78 2.84 -0.04
N TRP A 84 9.38 4.06 0.31
CA TRP A 84 8.37 4.32 1.32
C TRP A 84 6.99 4.06 0.73
N LEU A 85 6.08 3.50 1.52
CA LEU A 85 4.70 3.26 1.11
C LEU A 85 3.75 3.93 2.10
N ALA A 86 2.74 4.60 1.57
CA ALA A 86 1.66 5.22 2.33
C ALA A 86 0.31 4.65 1.88
N ILE A 87 -0.56 4.37 2.84
CA ILE A 87 -1.94 3.94 2.60
C ILE A 87 -2.85 5.03 3.14
N ASP A 88 -3.65 5.61 2.27
CA ASP A 88 -4.83 6.36 2.67
C ASP A 88 -5.97 5.36 2.86
N PRO A 89 -6.40 5.04 4.10
CA PRO A 89 -7.38 4.01 4.33
C PRO A 89 -8.79 4.43 3.91
N TYR A 90 -9.08 5.72 3.76
CA TYR A 90 -10.40 6.24 3.44
C TYR A 90 -10.52 6.69 1.98
N GLY A 91 -9.41 7.11 1.38
CA GLY A 91 -9.31 7.63 0.02
C GLY A 91 -9.54 9.14 -0.08
N ASP A 92 -9.71 9.83 1.04
CA ASP A 92 -10.04 11.26 1.15
C ASP A 92 -8.87 12.13 1.64
N GLY A 93 -7.70 11.52 1.86
CA GLY A 93 -6.48 12.21 2.29
C GLY A 93 -6.51 12.73 3.73
N THR A 94 -7.50 12.36 4.54
CA THR A 94 -7.60 12.76 5.95
C THR A 94 -6.57 12.05 6.84
N ARG A 95 -6.12 10.86 6.39
CA ARG A 95 -5.22 10.01 7.14
C ARG A 95 -4.30 9.21 6.22
N TYR A 96 -3.05 9.04 6.63
CA TYR A 96 -2.06 8.21 5.95
C TYR A 96 -1.35 7.27 6.92
N LEU A 97 -1.25 6.00 6.53
CA LEU A 97 -0.48 4.98 7.24
C LEU A 97 0.80 4.72 6.45
N VAL A 98 1.94 5.14 6.98
CA VAL A 98 3.21 5.14 6.25
C VAL A 98 4.18 4.13 6.84
N THR A 99 4.86 3.37 5.98
CA THR A 99 5.81 2.35 6.45
C THR A 99 6.92 2.96 7.31
N VAL A 100 7.26 2.27 8.41
CA VAL A 100 8.36 2.69 9.32
C VAL A 100 9.73 2.43 8.72
N LYS A 101 9.82 1.46 7.81
CA LYS A 101 10.99 1.17 6.97
C LYS A 101 10.61 1.13 5.49
N ARG A 102 11.59 1.30 4.61
CA ARG A 102 11.38 1.13 3.17
C ARG A 102 10.97 -0.32 2.87
N ALA A 103 9.86 -0.44 2.13
CA ALA A 103 9.36 -1.68 1.55
C ALA A 103 10.13 -2.03 0.27
N THR A 104 9.93 -3.24 -0.22
CA THR A 104 10.51 -3.73 -1.48
C THR A 104 9.49 -4.53 -2.26
N VAL A 105 9.58 -4.53 -3.59
CA VAL A 105 8.83 -5.47 -4.41
C VAL A 105 9.44 -6.86 -4.30
N GLY A 106 8.61 -7.90 -4.27
CA GLY A 106 9.09 -9.27 -4.41
C GLY A 106 7.97 -10.28 -4.62
N LEU A 107 8.36 -11.49 -5.04
CA LEU A 107 7.44 -12.63 -5.08
C LEU A 107 6.99 -12.96 -3.65
N LEU A 108 5.69 -13.22 -3.49
CA LEU A 108 5.11 -13.62 -2.20
C LEU A 108 4.88 -15.14 -2.19
N ALA A 109 4.83 -15.72 -1.00
CA ALA A 109 4.61 -17.15 -0.85
C ALA A 109 3.20 -17.58 -1.30
N ARG A 110 2.22 -16.71 -1.11
CA ARG A 110 0.84 -16.90 -1.57
C ARG A 110 0.66 -16.34 -2.97
N ARG A 111 -0.24 -16.93 -3.76
CA ARG A 111 -0.65 -16.40 -5.07
C ARG A 111 -1.55 -15.17 -4.88
N SER A 112 -1.47 -14.21 -5.78
CA SER A 112 -2.43 -13.11 -5.85
C SER A 112 -3.83 -13.65 -6.14
N ALA A 113 -4.87 -12.95 -5.67
CA ALA A 113 -6.22 -13.24 -6.09
C ALA A 113 -6.38 -13.00 -7.60
N GLU A 114 -7.21 -13.79 -8.26
CA GLU A 114 -7.49 -13.62 -9.68
C GLU A 114 -8.55 -12.53 -9.87
N PRO A 115 -8.30 -11.48 -10.67
CA PRO A 115 -9.29 -10.45 -10.93
C PRO A 115 -10.54 -11.05 -11.58
N HIS A 116 -11.72 -10.54 -11.22
CA HIS A 116 -12.97 -10.99 -11.85
C HIS A 116 -12.92 -10.77 -13.37
N PRO A 117 -13.38 -11.74 -14.20
CA PRO A 117 -13.27 -11.66 -15.66
C PRO A 117 -13.92 -10.42 -16.30
N GLY A 118 -14.90 -9.82 -15.63
CA GLY A 118 -15.65 -8.65 -16.09
C GLY A 118 -15.04 -7.29 -15.76
N LEU A 119 -13.87 -7.21 -15.12
CA LEU A 119 -13.17 -5.93 -14.94
C LEU A 119 -12.55 -5.48 -16.28
N LEU A 120 -12.94 -4.29 -16.73
CA LEU A 120 -12.38 -3.63 -17.91
C LEU A 120 -10.92 -3.22 -17.69
N ASP A 121 -10.64 -2.59 -16.54
CA ASP A 121 -9.29 -2.23 -16.11
C ASP A 121 -8.78 -3.27 -15.12
N ARG A 122 -7.96 -4.22 -15.58
CA ARG A 122 -7.41 -5.27 -14.71
C ARG A 122 -6.27 -4.69 -13.86
N PRO A 123 -6.40 -4.63 -12.53
CA PRO A 123 -5.29 -4.21 -11.69
C PRO A 123 -4.13 -5.20 -11.84
N VAL A 124 -2.91 -4.66 -11.72
CA VAL A 124 -1.70 -5.47 -11.70
C VAL A 124 -1.39 -5.82 -10.25
N ALA A 125 -1.44 -7.10 -9.92
CA ALA A 125 -1.06 -7.55 -8.59
C ALA A 125 0.46 -7.42 -8.38
N ILE A 126 0.88 -6.50 -7.50
CA ILE A 126 2.28 -6.28 -7.15
C ILE A 126 2.54 -6.79 -5.73
N GLY A 127 3.47 -7.72 -5.58
CA GLY A 127 3.85 -8.24 -4.27
C GLY A 127 4.74 -7.26 -3.51
N ILE A 128 4.27 -6.80 -2.35
CA ILE A 128 4.97 -5.85 -1.48
C ILE A 128 5.47 -6.57 -0.24
N ARG A 129 6.77 -6.46 0.04
CA ARG A 129 7.40 -6.95 1.27
C ARG A 129 7.69 -5.81 2.23
N LEU A 130 7.30 -6.01 3.47
CA LEU A 130 7.36 -5.01 4.53
C LEU A 130 8.46 -5.35 5.54
N LYS A 131 9.01 -4.32 6.16
CA LYS A 131 9.98 -4.43 7.25
C LYS A 131 9.39 -3.80 8.50
N MET A 132 9.65 -4.43 9.64
CA MET A 132 9.18 -3.96 10.94
C MET A 132 10.29 -3.17 11.65
N GLU A 133 9.86 -2.22 12.48
CA GLU A 133 10.69 -1.53 13.47
C GLU A 133 9.86 -1.40 14.75
N ASP A 134 10.44 -1.75 15.91
CA ASP A 134 9.75 -1.73 17.21
C ASP A 134 8.38 -2.41 17.20
N ASN A 135 8.29 -3.58 16.56
CA ASN A 135 7.07 -4.36 16.37
C ASN A 135 5.93 -3.63 15.62
N ARG A 136 6.26 -2.58 14.85
CA ARG A 136 5.34 -1.82 14.01
C ARG A 136 5.77 -1.92 12.55
N VAL A 137 4.79 -1.87 11.65
CA VAL A 137 5.01 -1.79 10.20
C VAL A 137 4.68 -0.39 9.67
N PHE A 138 3.66 0.25 10.25
CA PHE A 138 3.19 1.56 9.85
C PHE A 138 3.18 2.54 11.02
N GLU A 139 3.28 3.82 10.67
CA GLU A 139 3.04 4.97 11.52
C GLU A 139 1.87 5.78 10.92
N SER A 140 1.03 6.35 11.77
CA SER A 140 -0.16 7.10 11.35
C SER A 140 0.11 8.60 11.30
N PHE A 141 -0.35 9.25 10.24
CA PHE A 141 -0.31 10.69 10.02
C PHE A 141 -1.73 11.17 9.72
N GLY A 142 -2.17 12.29 10.28
CA GLY A 142 -3.57 12.73 10.19
C GLY A 142 -4.48 12.09 11.25
N ALA A 143 -5.79 12.38 11.17
CA ALA A 143 -6.78 12.10 12.21
C ALA A 143 -7.60 10.83 11.90
#